data_AF-A0A3B3CVQ2-F1
#
_entry.id   AF-A0A3B3CVQ2-F1
#
_cell.length_a   1.000
_cell.length_b   1.000
_cell.length_c   1.000
_cell.angle_alpha   90.00
_cell.angle_beta   90.00
_cell.angle_gamma   90.00
#
_symmetry.space_group_name_H-M   'P 1'
#
loop_
_entity.id
_entity.type
_entity.pdbx_description
1 polymer ?
#
loop_
_entity_poly.entity_id
_entity_poly.type
_entity_poly.pdbx_seq_one_letter_code
_entity_poly.pdbx_strand_id
1 'polypeptide(L)'
;MLHHYCDVLGYLDLHSTTPADLILQDCDFILGCLTCSQDMPNLIYGQTRELSCEHCHSKLSILAESARFQYIQPRTSNKAGQSPSMRDPAVQKGKPLPDKGACKHYKQSHRWLRFPCCGRAYPCDVCHDENQDHPMELATRMLCGFCAKEQPYANGKPCVTCGSMMTRGTRTNHWEGGLGCRNKSKMSRNDKKKYANTNKTVSKKASSEKK
;
A
#
# COMPACT_ATOMS: atom_id res chain seq x y z
N MET A 1 19.86 -4.49 -15.70
CA MET A 1 19.71 -5.52 -14.65
C MET A 1 18.46 -5.18 -13.85
N LEU A 2 17.41 -6.01 -13.96
CA LEU A 2 16.18 -5.84 -13.19
C LEU A 2 16.37 -6.46 -11.79
N HIS A 3 15.87 -5.78 -10.76
CA HIS A 3 15.92 -6.28 -9.40
C HIS A 3 14.52 -6.28 -8.79
N HIS A 4 14.32 -7.04 -7.71
CA HIS A 4 12.99 -7.23 -7.10
C HIS A 4 12.24 -5.92 -6.75
N TYR A 5 12.94 -4.79 -6.64
CA TYR A 5 12.37 -3.49 -6.32
C TYR A 5 12.26 -2.52 -7.49
N CYS A 6 12.60 -2.91 -8.71
CA CYS A 6 12.57 -2.08 -9.91
C CYS A 6 12.09 -2.89 -11.11
N ASP A 7 11.05 -2.36 -11.73
CA ASP A 7 10.43 -2.80 -12.97
C ASP A 7 10.98 -2.05 -14.21
N VAL A 8 11.91 -1.11 -14.02
CA VAL A 8 12.58 -0.39 -15.11
C VAL A 8 13.82 -1.16 -15.57
N LEU A 9 13.81 -1.58 -16.84
CA LEU A 9 14.93 -2.30 -17.47
C LEU A 9 16.10 -1.35 -17.80
N GLY A 10 15.79 -0.13 -18.25
CA GLY A 10 16.76 0.89 -18.61
C GLY A 10 16.12 2.12 -19.23
N TYR A 11 16.97 3.06 -19.68
CA TYR A 11 16.60 4.26 -20.40
C TYR A 11 17.23 4.22 -21.80
N LEU A 12 16.54 4.80 -22.78
CA LEU A 12 16.99 4.89 -24.16
C LEU A 12 16.95 6.36 -24.59
N ASP A 13 18.09 6.89 -24.98
CA ASP A 13 18.18 8.18 -25.66
C ASP A 13 18.16 7.93 -27.16
N LEU A 14 17.06 8.28 -27.80
CA LEU A 14 16.82 8.02 -29.22
C LEU A 14 16.88 9.33 -30.01
N HIS A 15 17.62 9.32 -31.12
CA HIS A 15 17.67 10.43 -32.07
C HIS A 15 16.99 10.01 -33.36
N SER A 16 15.94 10.73 -33.77
CA SER A 16 15.17 10.51 -35.02
C SER A 16 14.61 9.09 -35.22
N THR A 17 14.52 8.30 -34.15
CA THR A 17 13.97 6.94 -34.18
C THR A 17 12.94 6.78 -33.06
N THR A 18 11.93 5.96 -33.31
CA THR A 18 10.90 5.61 -32.32
C THR A 18 11.09 4.15 -31.93
N PRO A 19 11.06 3.82 -30.63
CA PRO A 19 11.13 2.43 -30.21
C PRO A 19 9.84 1.73 -30.62
N ALA A 20 9.98 0.55 -31.23
CA ALA A 20 8.88 -0.35 -31.55
C ALA A 20 8.78 -1.44 -30.47
N ASP A 21 7.63 -2.11 -30.37
CA ASP A 21 7.33 -3.12 -29.35
C ASP A 21 8.48 -4.12 -29.14
N LEU A 22 8.81 -4.37 -27.86
CA LEU A 22 9.82 -5.35 -27.47
C LEU A 22 9.15 -6.70 -27.24
N ILE A 23 9.33 -7.61 -28.19
CA ILE A 23 8.83 -8.99 -28.09
C ILE A 23 9.73 -9.76 -27.14
N LEU A 24 9.27 -9.97 -25.91
CA LEU A 24 10.03 -10.70 -24.89
C LEU A 24 10.39 -12.11 -25.35
N GLN A 25 9.54 -12.75 -26.16
CA GLN A 25 9.78 -14.12 -26.68
C GLN A 25 11.08 -14.26 -27.47
N ASP A 26 11.55 -13.19 -28.10
CA ASP A 26 12.77 -13.17 -28.91
C ASP A 26 14.01 -12.69 -28.13
N CYS A 27 13.86 -12.49 -26.82
CA CYS A 27 14.95 -12.05 -25.95
C CYS A 27 15.56 -13.24 -25.20
N ASP A 28 16.85 -13.12 -24.84
CA ASP A 28 17.52 -14.02 -23.91
C ASP A 28 17.68 -13.33 -22.55
N PHE A 29 17.21 -13.99 -21.48
CA PHE A 29 17.37 -13.50 -20.10
C PHE A 29 18.24 -14.44 -19.29
N ILE A 30 19.22 -13.85 -18.61
CA ILE A 30 19.99 -14.53 -17.57
C ILE A 30 19.35 -14.18 -16.23
N LEU A 31 18.92 -15.20 -15.49
CA LEU A 31 18.39 -15.03 -14.15
C LEU A 31 19.49 -15.25 -13.11
N GLY A 32 19.65 -14.31 -12.19
CA GLY A 32 20.60 -14.42 -11.08
C GLY A 32 19.88 -14.55 -9.74
N CYS A 33 20.40 -15.40 -8.86
CA CYS A 33 19.96 -15.45 -7.47
C CYS A 33 20.44 -14.19 -6.72
N LEU A 34 19.54 -13.41 -6.11
CA LEU A 34 19.93 -12.22 -5.34
C LEU A 34 20.75 -12.55 -4.07
N THR A 35 20.72 -13.79 -3.61
CA THR A 35 21.39 -14.19 -2.36
C THR A 35 22.82 -14.62 -2.60
N CYS A 36 23.07 -15.49 -3.60
CA CYS A 36 24.39 -16.05 -3.87
C CYS A 36 24.98 -15.62 -5.22
N SER A 37 24.28 -14.79 -5.97
CA SER A 37 24.70 -14.27 -7.28
C SER A 37 25.00 -15.35 -8.33
N GLN A 38 24.47 -16.56 -8.15
CA GLN A 38 24.60 -17.63 -9.13
C GLN A 38 23.48 -17.58 -10.16
N ASP A 39 23.86 -17.91 -11.39
CA ASP A 39 22.95 -17.97 -12.52
C ASP A 39 21.95 -19.12 -12.37
N MET A 40 20.77 -18.92 -12.95
CA MET A 40 19.61 -19.77 -12.84
C MET A 40 19.03 -20.02 -14.24
N PRO A 41 18.30 -21.14 -14.43
CA PRO A 41 17.72 -21.51 -15.71
C PRO A 41 16.78 -20.45 -16.28
N ASN A 42 16.66 -20.44 -17.61
CA ASN A 42 15.92 -19.43 -18.39
C ASN A 42 14.44 -19.30 -17.99
N LEU A 43 13.93 -18.08 -18.15
CA LEU A 43 12.53 -17.74 -17.88
C LEU A 43 11.61 -18.18 -19.04
N ILE A 44 10.40 -18.62 -18.70
CA ILE A 44 9.31 -18.77 -19.66
C ILE A 44 8.39 -17.56 -19.54
N TYR A 45 8.12 -16.89 -20.65
CA TYR A 45 7.28 -15.70 -20.70
C TYR A 45 5.82 -15.97 -20.37
N GLY A 46 5.14 -14.98 -19.79
CA GLY A 46 3.69 -15.00 -19.57
C GLY A 46 3.21 -15.96 -18.48
N GLN A 47 4.11 -16.67 -17.79
CA GLN A 47 3.77 -17.53 -16.66
C GLN A 47 4.63 -17.21 -15.44
N THR A 48 4.00 -17.17 -14.26
CA THR A 48 4.73 -17.03 -13.00
C THR A 48 5.52 -18.31 -12.74
N ARG A 49 6.84 -18.18 -12.60
CA ARG A 49 7.73 -19.28 -12.24
C ARG A 49 8.19 -19.12 -10.80
N GLU A 50 7.92 -20.14 -10.00
CA GLU A 50 8.54 -20.32 -8.69
C GLU A 50 9.75 -21.23 -8.84
N LEU A 51 10.93 -20.71 -8.51
CA LEU A 51 12.21 -21.40 -8.61
C LEU A 51 12.87 -21.44 -7.24
N SER A 52 13.67 -22.48 -6.99
CA SER A 52 14.57 -22.53 -5.83
C SER A 52 15.99 -22.51 -6.34
N CYS A 53 16.83 -21.66 -5.77
CA CYS A 53 18.24 -21.61 -6.15
C CYS A 53 18.93 -22.96 -5.91
N GLU A 54 19.68 -23.46 -6.89
CA GLU A 54 20.39 -24.73 -6.77
C GLU A 54 21.57 -24.66 -5.81
N HIS A 55 22.08 -23.45 -5.54
CA HIS A 55 23.24 -23.24 -4.67
C HIS A 55 22.86 -22.90 -3.22
N CYS A 56 21.90 -22.00 -3.00
CA CYS A 56 21.53 -21.53 -1.66
C CYS A 56 20.10 -21.88 -1.23
N HIS A 57 19.33 -22.53 -2.10
CA HIS A 57 17.93 -22.92 -1.86
C HIS A 57 16.96 -21.77 -1.56
N SER A 58 17.37 -20.51 -1.77
CA SER A 58 16.47 -19.38 -1.66
C SER A 58 15.36 -19.49 -2.70
N LYS A 59 14.11 -19.28 -2.27
CA LYS A 59 12.95 -19.25 -3.17
C LYS A 59 12.90 -17.92 -3.93
N LEU A 60 12.61 -18.01 -5.21
CA LEU A 60 12.41 -16.91 -6.14
C LEU A 60 11.05 -17.10 -6.82
N SER A 61 10.33 -16.01 -7.03
CA SER A 61 9.15 -15.98 -7.89
C SER A 61 9.31 -14.85 -8.89
N ILE A 62 9.17 -15.16 -10.18
CA ILE A 62 9.37 -14.22 -11.27
C ILE A 62 8.27 -14.37 -12.33
N LEU A 63 7.80 -13.24 -12.85
CA LEU A 63 6.86 -13.14 -13.96
C LEU A 63 7.33 -12.00 -14.87
N ALA A 64 7.55 -12.30 -16.15
CA ALA A 64 7.76 -11.29 -17.19
C ALA A 64 6.65 -11.46 -18.24
N GLU A 65 5.78 -10.48 -18.33
CA GLU A 65 4.57 -10.54 -19.17
C GLU A 65 4.69 -9.67 -20.41
N SER A 66 5.09 -8.39 -20.25
CA SER A 66 5.32 -7.48 -21.37
C SER A 66 6.36 -6.43 -21.02
N ALA A 67 7.00 -5.88 -22.03
CA ALA A 67 7.82 -4.67 -21.93
C ALA A 67 7.12 -3.52 -22.65
N ARG A 68 7.20 -2.32 -22.10
CA ARG A 68 6.60 -1.11 -22.67
C ARG A 68 7.63 -0.01 -22.70
N PHE A 69 7.63 0.75 -23.79
CA PHE A 69 8.40 1.98 -23.90
C PHE A 69 7.57 3.15 -23.40
N GLN A 70 8.07 3.82 -22.37
CA GLN A 70 7.48 5.05 -21.86
C GLN A 70 8.34 6.23 -22.31
N TYR A 71 7.74 7.15 -23.06
CA TYR A 71 8.41 8.39 -23.44
C TYR A 71 8.63 9.27 -22.20
N ILE A 72 9.87 9.67 -21.97
CA ILE A 72 10.25 10.58 -20.89
C ILE A 72 10.58 11.93 -21.55
N GLN A 73 9.76 12.93 -21.29
CA GLN A 73 10.00 14.27 -21.83
C GLN A 73 11.33 14.84 -21.29
N PRO A 74 12.24 15.30 -22.16
CA PRO A 74 13.42 16.04 -21.75
C PRO A 74 12.99 17.30 -20.99
N ARG A 75 13.49 17.47 -19.77
CA ARG A 75 13.16 18.62 -18.93
C ARG A 75 13.71 19.89 -19.57
N THR A 76 12.88 20.67 -20.25
CA THR A 76 13.15 22.09 -20.44
C THR A 76 13.04 22.76 -19.08
N SER A 77 14.18 23.18 -18.53
CA SER A 77 14.28 23.91 -17.27
C SER A 77 13.36 25.14 -17.31
N ASN A 78 12.22 25.05 -16.61
CA ASN A 78 11.55 26.13 -15.87
C ASN A 78 10.08 25.77 -15.62
N LYS A 79 9.87 24.88 -14.65
CA LYS A 79 8.80 24.95 -13.63
C LYS A 79 9.00 23.77 -12.70
N ALA A 80 8.99 24.05 -11.40
CA ALA A 80 9.17 23.05 -10.35
C ALA A 80 8.05 21.99 -10.43
N GLY A 81 8.35 20.88 -11.09
CA GLY A 81 7.47 19.73 -11.26
C GLY A 81 8.27 18.46 -10.96
N GLN A 82 8.14 18.00 -9.73
CA GLN A 82 8.83 16.83 -9.17
C GLN A 82 8.52 15.58 -9.99
N SER A 83 9.54 14.90 -10.52
CA SER A 83 9.43 13.47 -10.81
C SER A 83 10.45 12.70 -9.98
N PRO A 84 9.99 11.96 -8.97
CA PRO A 84 10.77 10.88 -8.41
C PRO A 84 10.08 9.54 -8.73
N SER A 85 10.86 8.46 -8.82
CA SER A 85 10.35 7.17 -8.35
C SER A 85 9.94 7.35 -6.88
N MET A 86 8.67 7.69 -6.64
CA MET A 86 8.18 8.14 -5.33
C MET A 86 7.93 6.99 -4.37
N ARG A 87 9.02 6.38 -3.93
CA ARG A 87 9.06 5.96 -2.54
C ARG A 87 9.41 7.22 -1.76
N ASP A 88 8.40 7.77 -1.10
CA ASP A 88 8.57 8.86 -0.15
C ASP A 88 9.71 8.47 0.82
N PRO A 89 10.84 9.20 0.85
CA PRO A 89 11.98 8.89 1.71
C PRO A 89 11.61 8.77 3.19
N ALA A 90 10.47 9.33 3.61
CA ALA A 90 9.95 9.23 4.97
C ALA A 90 9.41 7.83 5.32
N VAL A 91 9.15 6.97 4.35
CA VAL A 91 8.53 5.65 4.55
C VAL A 91 9.61 4.58 4.80
N GLN A 92 10.04 4.47 6.05
CA GLN A 92 10.97 3.41 6.49
C GLN A 92 10.21 2.14 6.87
N LYS A 93 10.41 1.05 6.10
CA LYS A 93 9.82 -0.26 6.41
C LYS A 93 10.15 -0.69 7.85
N GLY A 94 9.14 -1.20 8.55
CA GLY A 94 9.25 -1.65 9.95
C GLY A 94 9.01 -0.54 10.99
N LYS A 95 8.99 0.73 10.59
CA LYS A 95 8.67 1.86 11.47
C LYS A 95 7.25 2.38 11.21
N PRO A 96 6.60 2.99 12.22
CA PRO A 96 5.32 3.63 12.02
C PRO A 96 5.45 4.84 11.09
N LEU A 97 4.40 5.07 10.30
CA LEU A 97 4.23 6.28 9.51
C LEU A 97 3.96 7.48 10.44
N PRO A 98 4.14 8.73 9.96
CA PRO A 98 3.71 9.92 10.69
C PRO A 98 2.25 9.79 11.13
N ASP A 99 1.96 10.15 12.38
CA ASP A 99 0.64 10.00 13.03
C ASP A 99 0.02 8.60 12.88
N LYS A 100 0.86 7.56 12.77
CA LYS A 100 0.46 6.17 12.49
C LYS A 100 -0.41 6.06 11.24
N GLY A 101 -0.16 6.91 10.26
CA GLY A 101 -0.87 6.94 8.98
C GLY A 101 -2.23 7.65 9.00
N ALA A 102 -2.60 8.30 10.10
CA ALA A 102 -3.83 9.09 10.17
C ALA A 102 -3.68 10.47 9.51
N CYS A 103 -4.80 11.06 9.10
CA CYS A 103 -4.85 12.43 8.60
C CYS A 103 -6.01 13.23 9.21
N LYS A 104 -6.05 14.52 8.88
CA LYS A 104 -7.14 15.44 9.28
C LYS A 104 -8.52 14.96 8.82
N HIS A 105 -8.63 14.34 7.65
CA HIS A 105 -9.90 13.88 7.08
C HIS A 105 -10.38 12.58 7.73
N TYR A 106 -9.46 11.63 7.98
CA TYR A 106 -9.78 10.31 8.52
C TYR A 106 -8.90 9.94 9.71
N LYS A 107 -9.24 10.49 10.89
CA LYS A 107 -8.52 10.25 12.15
C LYS A 107 -8.51 8.79 12.63
N GLN A 108 -9.43 7.96 12.11
CA GLN A 108 -9.55 6.53 12.45
C GLN A 108 -8.98 5.61 11.36
N SER A 109 -8.39 6.17 10.31
CA SER A 109 -7.71 5.44 9.25
C SER A 109 -6.22 5.46 9.55
N HIS A 110 -5.62 4.28 9.68
CA HIS A 110 -4.18 4.07 9.86
C HIS A 110 -3.58 3.40 8.62
N ARG A 111 -4.10 3.75 7.44
CA ARG A 111 -3.61 3.28 6.14
C ARG A 111 -3.22 4.47 5.28
N TRP A 112 -2.14 4.32 4.54
CA TRP A 112 -1.89 5.14 3.36
C TRP A 112 -2.25 4.31 2.12
N LEU A 113 -2.72 4.98 1.08
CA LEU A 113 -3.13 4.42 -0.19
C LEU A 113 -2.08 4.80 -1.23
N ARG A 114 -1.58 3.82 -2.00
CA ARG A 114 -0.72 4.10 -3.14
C ARG A 114 -1.59 4.20 -4.39
N PHE A 115 -1.59 5.38 -4.99
CA PHE A 115 -2.43 5.69 -6.14
C PHE A 115 -1.69 5.35 -7.45
N PRO A 116 -2.29 4.56 -8.35
CA PRO A 116 -1.62 4.15 -9.60
C PRO A 116 -1.40 5.33 -10.56
N CYS A 117 -2.26 6.36 -10.52
CA CYS A 117 -2.15 7.54 -11.38
C CYS A 117 -0.82 8.30 -11.27
N CYS A 118 -0.19 8.32 -10.08
CA CYS A 118 1.07 9.03 -9.85
C CYS A 118 2.12 8.25 -9.05
N GLY A 119 1.78 7.03 -8.61
CA GLY A 119 2.63 6.18 -7.79
C GLY A 119 2.88 6.69 -6.37
N ARG A 120 2.32 7.85 -5.97
CA ARG A 120 2.47 8.45 -4.64
C ARG A 120 1.59 7.75 -3.61
N ALA A 121 1.97 7.85 -2.34
CA ALA A 121 1.19 7.34 -1.23
C ALA A 121 0.62 8.49 -0.39
N TYR A 122 -0.70 8.46 -0.13
CA TYR A 122 -1.38 9.44 0.70
C TYR A 122 -2.28 8.77 1.74
N PRO A 123 -2.56 9.41 2.90
CA PRO A 123 -3.48 8.87 3.91
C PRO A 123 -4.90 8.59 3.40
N CYS A 124 -5.36 9.36 2.41
CA CYS A 124 -6.66 9.20 1.77
C CYS A 124 -6.70 9.88 0.40
N ASP A 125 -7.81 9.69 -0.31
CA ASP A 125 -8.18 10.35 -1.57
C ASP A 125 -8.23 11.87 -1.45
N VAL A 126 -8.84 12.42 -0.40
CA VAL A 126 -8.90 13.87 -0.21
C VAL A 126 -7.50 14.48 -0.03
N CYS A 127 -6.60 13.78 0.69
CA CYS A 127 -5.20 14.21 0.79
C CYS A 127 -4.47 14.15 -0.56
N HIS A 128 -4.81 13.21 -1.42
CA HIS A 128 -4.24 13.13 -2.76
C HIS A 128 -4.66 14.36 -3.58
N ASP A 129 -5.97 14.62 -3.65
CA ASP A 129 -6.54 15.69 -4.48
C ASP A 129 -6.12 17.09 -4.00
N GLU A 130 -5.89 17.27 -2.69
CA GLU A 130 -5.33 18.51 -2.15
C GLU A 130 -3.88 18.79 -2.57
N ASN A 131 -3.13 17.77 -3.00
CA ASN A 131 -1.69 17.87 -3.28
C ASN A 131 -1.33 17.59 -4.75
N GLN A 132 -2.25 17.07 -5.56
CA GLN A 132 -2.03 16.68 -6.95
C GLN A 132 -3.03 17.38 -7.88
N ASP A 133 -2.54 17.84 -9.04
CA ASP A 133 -3.35 18.55 -10.05
C ASP A 133 -3.97 17.60 -11.10
N HIS A 134 -4.27 16.35 -10.71
CA HIS A 134 -4.85 15.35 -11.62
C HIS A 134 -5.92 14.51 -10.91
N PRO A 135 -6.89 13.95 -11.66
CA PRO A 135 -7.89 13.08 -11.08
C PRO A 135 -7.24 11.84 -10.46
N MET A 136 -7.83 11.39 -9.37
CA MET A 136 -7.42 10.20 -8.65
C MET A 136 -7.94 8.93 -9.33
N GLU A 137 -7.05 7.94 -9.50
CA GLU A 137 -7.42 6.57 -9.83
C GLU A 137 -7.45 5.70 -8.57
N LEU A 138 -8.40 4.77 -8.47
CA LEU A 138 -8.56 3.95 -7.27
C LEU A 138 -7.30 3.16 -6.92
N ALA A 139 -6.87 3.30 -5.65
CA ALA A 139 -5.68 2.64 -5.14
C ALA A 139 -5.83 1.11 -5.07
N THR A 140 -4.89 0.39 -5.68
CA THR A 140 -4.80 -1.09 -5.64
C THR A 140 -3.90 -1.61 -4.52
N ARG A 141 -3.12 -0.72 -3.89
CA ARG A 141 -2.14 -1.03 -2.83
C ARG A 141 -2.28 -0.08 -1.65
N MET A 142 -1.94 -0.56 -0.45
CA MET A 142 -1.97 0.23 0.77
C MET A 142 -0.72 -0.01 1.64
N LEU A 143 -0.35 0.98 2.44
CA LEU A 143 0.73 0.90 3.42
C LEU A 143 0.15 0.91 4.84
N CYS A 144 0.69 0.03 5.69
CA CYS A 144 0.36 -0.03 7.11
C CYS A 144 0.90 1.19 7.86
N GLY A 145 0.04 1.93 8.55
CA GLY A 145 0.44 3.07 9.37
C GLY A 145 1.34 2.71 10.56
N PHE A 146 1.36 1.45 11.00
CA PHE A 146 2.11 1.02 12.19
C PHE A 146 3.51 0.48 11.88
N CYS A 147 3.71 -0.09 10.68
CA CYS A 147 4.99 -0.71 10.32
C CYS A 147 5.45 -0.38 8.89
N ALA A 148 4.77 0.56 8.21
CA ALA A 148 5.04 0.99 6.84
C ALA A 148 5.09 -0.16 5.81
N LYS A 149 4.54 -1.34 6.14
CA LYS A 149 4.48 -2.46 5.21
C LYS A 149 3.48 -2.16 4.10
N GLU A 150 3.96 -2.23 2.87
CA GLU A 150 3.14 -2.18 1.68
C GLU A 150 2.52 -3.56 1.37
N GLN A 151 1.22 -3.57 1.06
CA GLN A 151 0.43 -4.77 0.80
C GLN A 151 -0.71 -4.45 -0.19
N PRO A 152 -1.33 -5.48 -0.82
CA PRO A 152 -2.52 -5.28 -1.64
C PRO A 152 -3.63 -4.58 -0.85
N TYR A 153 -4.41 -3.74 -1.54
CA TYR A 153 -5.56 -3.10 -0.92
C TYR A 153 -6.54 -4.17 -0.42
N ALA A 154 -6.83 -4.14 0.88
CA ALA A 154 -7.82 -5.01 1.49
C ALA A 154 -8.56 -4.25 2.59
N ASN A 155 -9.87 -4.13 2.46
CA ASN A 155 -10.68 -3.51 3.50
C ASN A 155 -10.99 -4.54 4.61
N GLY A 156 -10.89 -4.12 5.87
CA GLY A 156 -11.25 -4.97 7.02
C GLY A 156 -10.31 -6.16 7.30
N LYS A 157 -9.15 -6.26 6.63
CA LYS A 157 -8.10 -7.24 6.95
C LYS A 157 -6.97 -6.59 7.75
N PRO A 158 -6.39 -7.28 8.75
CA PRO A 158 -5.23 -6.80 9.47
C PRO A 158 -3.98 -6.77 8.56
N CYS A 159 -2.97 -6.00 8.97
CA CYS A 159 -1.70 -5.98 8.27
C CYS A 159 -1.03 -7.37 8.28
N VAL A 160 -0.58 -7.82 7.11
CA VAL A 160 0.07 -9.15 6.93
C VAL A 160 1.38 -9.32 7.70
N THR A 161 2.00 -8.22 8.16
CA THR A 161 3.29 -8.27 8.86
C THR A 161 3.16 -8.03 10.36
N CYS A 162 2.45 -6.99 10.80
CA CYS A 162 2.33 -6.66 12.23
C CYS A 162 0.98 -7.04 12.86
N GLY A 163 0.02 -7.57 12.08
CA GLY A 163 -1.31 -7.95 12.57
C GLY A 163 -2.22 -6.79 12.97
N SER A 164 -1.75 -5.54 12.95
CA SER A 164 -2.55 -4.37 13.35
C SER A 164 -3.67 -4.08 12.36
N MET A 165 -4.83 -3.67 12.88
CA MET A 165 -5.97 -3.25 12.06
C MET A 165 -5.78 -1.80 11.61
N MET A 166 -5.78 -1.55 10.29
CA MET A 166 -5.51 -0.23 9.71
C MET A 166 -6.77 0.60 9.45
N THR A 167 -7.93 -0.03 9.48
CA THR A 167 -9.22 0.64 9.43
C THR A 167 -9.96 0.31 10.70
N ARG A 168 -10.98 1.08 11.05
CA ARG A 168 -11.87 0.66 12.12
C ARG A 168 -12.47 -0.69 11.72
N GLY A 169 -12.12 -1.74 12.47
CA GLY A 169 -12.66 -3.08 12.26
C GLY A 169 -14.18 -3.01 12.12
N THR A 170 -14.72 -3.88 11.27
CA THR A 170 -16.17 -4.04 11.07
C THR A 170 -16.86 -3.89 12.41
N ARG A 171 -17.71 -2.86 12.54
CA ARG A 171 -18.39 -2.51 13.79
C ARG A 171 -18.88 -3.77 14.49
N THR A 172 -18.19 -4.21 15.53
CA THR A 172 -18.66 -5.35 16.31
C THR A 172 -19.85 -4.85 17.11
N ASN A 173 -21.00 -5.49 16.92
CA ASN A 173 -22.21 -5.21 17.71
C ASN A 173 -22.01 -5.60 19.19
N HIS A 174 -20.92 -6.33 19.46
CA HIS A 174 -20.63 -6.94 20.73
C HIS A 174 -19.40 -6.30 21.37
N TRP A 175 -19.44 -6.26 22.71
CA TRP A 175 -18.31 -5.87 23.53
C TRP A 175 -17.19 -6.89 23.39
N GLU A 176 -16.24 -6.61 22.49
CA GLU A 176 -14.98 -7.35 22.41
C GLU A 176 -13.91 -6.58 23.17
N GLY A 177 -13.46 -7.13 24.30
CA GLY A 177 -12.25 -6.67 25.01
C GLY A 177 -12.25 -5.22 25.54
N GLY A 178 -13.40 -4.55 25.63
CA GLY A 178 -13.49 -3.19 26.17
C GLY A 178 -13.48 -2.05 25.15
N LEU A 179 -13.41 -2.35 23.85
CA LEU A 179 -13.28 -1.35 22.77
C LEU A 179 -14.55 -1.21 21.90
N GLY A 180 -15.59 -2.01 22.14
CA GLY A 180 -16.84 -1.98 21.39
C GLY A 180 -17.70 -0.73 21.69
N CYS A 181 -18.21 -0.07 20.65
CA CYS A 181 -19.16 1.04 20.83
C CYS A 181 -20.55 0.51 21.23
N ARG A 182 -21.03 0.88 22.43
CA ARG A 182 -22.41 0.63 22.87
C ARG A 182 -23.41 1.52 22.12
N ASN A 183 -23.71 1.18 20.87
CA ASN A 183 -24.67 1.93 20.05
C ASN A 183 -26.09 1.33 20.14
N LYS A 184 -26.94 1.93 20.98
CA LYS A 184 -28.32 1.46 21.24
C LYS A 184 -29.19 1.32 19.99
N SER A 185 -28.95 2.11 18.93
CA SER A 185 -29.74 2.03 17.69
C SER A 185 -29.48 0.75 16.90
N LYS A 186 -28.29 0.15 17.04
CA LYS A 186 -27.88 -1.06 16.29
C LYS A 186 -27.93 -2.34 17.12
N MET A 187 -28.06 -2.23 18.44
CA MET A 187 -28.24 -3.39 19.31
C MET A 187 -29.62 -4.02 19.09
N SER A 188 -29.67 -5.35 19.06
CA SER A 188 -30.92 -6.12 19.06
C SER A 188 -31.81 -5.68 20.22
N ARG A 189 -33.13 -5.62 19.99
CA ARG A 189 -34.11 -5.34 21.07
C ARG A 189 -34.01 -6.36 22.21
N ASN A 190 -33.59 -7.59 21.91
CA ASN A 190 -33.50 -8.69 22.88
C ASN A 190 -32.13 -8.77 23.59
N ASP A 191 -31.20 -7.86 23.27
CA ASP A 191 -29.89 -7.83 23.93
C ASP A 191 -30.02 -7.29 25.36
N LYS A 192 -29.74 -8.15 26.36
CA LYS A 192 -29.79 -7.81 27.80
C LYS A 192 -28.96 -6.56 28.14
N LYS A 193 -27.88 -6.30 27.39
CA LYS A 193 -26.99 -5.15 27.61
C LYS A 193 -27.50 -3.86 26.96
N LYS A 194 -28.55 -3.87 26.12
CA LYS A 194 -29.05 -2.67 25.43
C LYS A 194 -29.53 -1.60 26.42
N TYR A 195 -30.34 -2.00 27.39
CA TYR A 195 -30.93 -1.13 28.41
C TYR A 195 -30.32 -1.29 29.82
N ALA A 196 -29.23 -2.05 29.94
CA ALA A 196 -28.51 -2.17 31.22
C ALA A 196 -27.90 -0.81 31.64
N ASN A 197 -28.04 -0.36 32.88
CA ASN A 197 -27.51 0.93 33.36
C ASN A 197 -28.15 2.21 32.76
N THR A 198 -29.29 2.13 32.06
CA THR A 198 -29.94 3.35 31.52
C THR A 198 -30.46 4.28 32.62
N ASN A 199 -30.80 3.71 33.77
CA ASN A 199 -31.36 4.44 34.92
C ASN A 199 -30.34 4.62 36.05
N LYS A 200 -29.03 4.46 35.78
CA LYS A 200 -28.03 4.79 36.79
C LYS A 200 -27.95 6.30 36.92
N THR A 201 -28.23 6.79 38.12
CA THR A 201 -27.97 8.18 38.50
C THR A 201 -26.48 8.47 38.30
N VAL A 202 -26.18 9.36 37.36
CA VAL A 202 -24.81 9.85 37.16
C VAL A 202 -24.54 10.84 38.28
N SER A 203 -23.45 10.65 39.02
CA SER A 203 -23.08 11.60 40.07
C SER A 203 -22.77 12.97 39.45
N LYS A 204 -23.11 14.05 40.16
CA LYS A 204 -22.82 15.43 39.72
C LYS A 204 -21.32 15.66 39.44
N LYS A 205 -20.44 14.87 40.08
CA LYS A 205 -18.99 14.92 39.92
C LYS A 205 -18.50 14.35 38.58
N ALA A 206 -19.14 13.31 38.07
CA ALA A 206 -18.79 12.71 36.77
C ALA A 206 -19.35 13.49 35.56
N SER A 207 -20.29 14.42 35.80
CA SER A 207 -20.88 15.28 34.75
C SER A 207 -20.06 16.56 34.52
N SER A 208 -19.26 17.01 35.49
CA SER A 208 -18.39 18.17 35.35
C SER A 208 -17.11 17.93 34.55
N GLU A 209 -16.61 16.69 34.46
CA GLU A 209 -15.39 16.33 33.72
C GLU A 209 -15.58 16.18 32.20
N LYS A 210 -16.80 16.34 31.68
CA LYS A 210 -17.14 16.17 30.26
C LYS A 210 -17.46 17.48 29.53
N LYS A 211 -17.17 18.63 30.13
CA LYS A 211 -17.38 19.95 29.53
C LYS A 211 -16.07 20.55 29.04
#